data_AF-A0A285CI95-F1
#
_entry.id   AF-A0A285CI95-F1
#
_cell.length_a   1.000
_cell.length_b   1.000
_cell.length_c   1.000
_cell.angle_alpha   90.00
_cell.angle_beta   90.00
_cell.angle_gamma   90.00
#
_symmetry.space_group_name_H-M   'P 1'
#
loop_
_entity.id
_entity.type
_entity.pdbx_description
1 polymer ?
#
loop_
_entity_poly.entity_id
_entity_poly.type
_entity_poly.pdbx_seq_one_letter_code
_entity_poly.pdbx_strand_id
1 'polypeptide(L)' 'MEKYIFKHVLKKQKGIQIHVWDRKEDCVRIVYLDPKSLSPLNDQSCPKRIMRFISKQQSLIELWLNRSVAV' A
#
# COMPACT_ATOMS: atom_id res chain seq x y z
N MET A 1 -16.05 1.62 -11.85
CA MET A 1 -14.96 2.55 -11.48
C MET A 1 -14.24 2.03 -10.24
N GLU A 2 -12.94 1.77 -10.34
CA GLU A 2 -12.12 1.42 -9.17
C GLU A 2 -12.08 2.61 -8.21
N LYS A 3 -12.44 2.36 -6.94
CA LYS A 3 -12.56 3.40 -5.91
C LYS A 3 -11.20 3.80 -5.31
N TYR A 4 -10.18 2.96 -5.51
CA TYR A 4 -8.85 3.11 -4.93
C TYR A 4 -7.79 3.04 -6.02
N ILE A 5 -6.78 3.90 -5.92
CA ILE A 5 -5.67 3.95 -6.88
C ILE A 5 -4.35 3.94 -6.14
N PHE A 6 -3.42 3.07 -6.57
CA PHE A 6 -2.04 3.10 -6.12
C PHE A 6 -1.33 4.33 -6.65
N LYS A 7 -0.76 5.13 -5.74
CA LYS A 7 0.06 6.30 -6.10
C LYS A 7 1.54 6.00 -5.94
N HIS A 8 1.93 5.53 -4.76
CA HIS A 8 3.33 5.27 -4.44
C HIS A 8 3.50 4.08 -3.50
N VAL A 9 4.63 3.40 -3.64
CA VAL A 9 5.12 2.37 -2.71
C VAL A 9 6.55 2.76 -2.34
N LEU A 10 6.83 2.87 -1.05
CA LEU A 10 8.13 3.27 -0.53
C LEU A 10 8.61 2.23 0.47
N LYS A 11 9.80 1.68 0.25
CA LYS A 11 10.49 0.85 1.25
C LYS A 11 11.17 1.78 2.26
N LYS A 12 10.79 1.70 3.53
CA LYS A 12 11.40 2.41 4.66
C LYS A 12 12.14 1.39 5.53
N GLN A 13 13.10 1.87 6.34
CA GLN A 13 13.87 0.99 7.25
C GLN A 13 12.98 0.14 8.18
N LYS A 14 11.81 0.65 8.57
CA LYS A 14 10.88 0.00 9.51
C LYS A 14 9.65 -0.63 8.85
N GLY A 15 9.55 -0.64 7.52
CA GLY A 15 8.41 -1.23 6.81
C GLY A 15 8.15 -0.63 5.44
N ILE A 16 7.04 -1.02 4.83
CA ILE A 16 6.63 -0.53 3.51
C ILE A 16 5.52 0.49 3.69
N GLN A 17 5.70 1.68 3.13
CA GLN A 17 4.70 2.73 3.14
C GLN A 17 4.01 2.78 1.77
N ILE A 18 2.69 2.60 1.76
CA ILE A 18 1.86 2.64 0.56
C ILE A 18 0.95 3.85 0.61
N HIS A 19 0.92 4.62 -0.49
CA HIS A 19 0.00 5.72 -0.67
C HIS A 19 -1.11 5.28 -1.62
N VAL A 20 -2.33 5.26 -1.10
CA VAL A 20 -3.54 4.91 -1.86
C VAL A 20 -4.43 6.14 -1.95
N TRP A 21 -4.80 6.57 -3.15
CA TRP A 21 -5.81 7.59 -3.33
C TRP A 21 -7.20 6.96 -3.24
N ASP A 22 -7.99 7.44 -2.28
CA ASP A 22 -9.39 7.11 -2.12
C ASP A 22 -10.24 8.15 -2.86
N ARG A 23 -10.74 7.78 -4.04
CA ARG A 23 -11.54 8.68 -4.87
C ARG A 23 -12.87 9.07 -4.23
N LYS A 24 -13.37 8.28 -3.27
CA LYS A 24 -14.68 8.54 -2.67
C LYS A 24 -14.62 9.71 -1.68
N GLU A 25 -13.53 9.80 -0.93
CA GLU A 25 -13.31 10.85 0.08
C GLU A 25 -12.32 11.91 -0.40
N ASP A 26 -11.89 11.80 -1.66
CA ASP A 26 -10.86 12.62 -2.30
C ASP A 26 -9.63 12.84 -1.43
N CYS A 27 -9.10 11.76 -0.86
CA CYS A 27 -8.02 11.82 0.10
C CYS A 27 -6.94 10.76 -0.17
N VAL A 28 -5.70 11.04 0.25
CA VAL A 28 -4.61 10.06 0.22
C VAL A 28 -4.55 9.36 1.57
N ARG A 29 -4.68 8.04 1.53
CA ARG A 29 -4.53 7.18 2.70
C ARG A 29 -3.17 6.51 2.67
N ILE A 30 -2.52 6.55 3.82
CA ILE A 30 -1.19 5.97 4.01
C ILE A 30 -1.36 4.66 4.79
N VAL A 31 -0.90 3.57 4.18
CA VAL A 31 -0.92 2.24 4.78
C VAL A 31 0.51 1.80 5.01
N TYR A 32 0.81 1.31 6.21
CA TYR A 32 2.11 0.76 6.53
C TYR A 32 1.98 -0.76 6.54
N LEU A 33 2.83 -1.44 5.79
CA LEU A 33 2.92 -2.89 5.77
C LEU A 33 4.23 -3.36 6.40
N ASP A 34 4.17 -4.54 7.01
CA ASP A 34 5.35 -5.28 7.42
C ASP A 34 6.16 -5.69 6.18
N PRO A 35 7.49 -5.50 6.17
CA PRO A 35 8.31 -5.74 4.99
C PRO A 35 8.51 -7.23 4.68
N LYS A 36 8.21 -8.15 5.61
CA LYS A 36 8.35 -9.60 5.42
C LYS A 36 7.01 -10.24 5.07
N SER A 37 5.95 -9.94 5.83
CA SER A 37 4.63 -10.56 5.65
C SER A 37 3.69 -9.77 4.73
N LEU A 38 4.02 -8.51 4.38
CA LEU A 38 3.13 -7.57 3.68
C LEU A 38 1.78 -7.37 4.39
N SER A 39 1.70 -7.70 5.68
CA SER A 39 0.52 -7.47 6.50
C SER A 39 0.49 -6.02 7.00
N PRO A 40 -0.69 -5.41 7.15
CA PRO A 40 -0.80 -4.06 7.68
C PRO A 40 -0.28 -3.96 9.12
N LEU A 41 0.52 -2.93 9.38
CA LEU A 41 0.97 -2.55 10.71
C LEU A 41 -0.03 -1.60 11.40
N ASN A 42 -0.90 -0.93 10.63
CA ASN A 42 -1.86 0.06 11.12
C ASN A 42 -3.34 -0.36 10.94
N ASP A 43 -3.66 -1.60 11.34
CA ASP A 43 -4.97 -2.24 11.13
C ASP A 43 -6.16 -1.47 11.74
N GLN A 44 -5.94 -0.66 12.78
CA GLN A 44 -6.99 0.15 13.40
C GLN A 44 -7.38 1.40 12.59
N SER A 45 -6.50 1.89 11.71
CA SER A 45 -6.72 3.13 10.94
C SER A 45 -7.04 2.87 9.47
N CYS A 46 -6.87 1.63 9.00
CA CYS A 46 -7.05 1.28 7.59
C CYS A 46 -8.42 0.62 7.34
N PRO A 47 -9.29 1.21 6.52
CA PRO A 47 -10.55 0.57 6.12
C PRO A 47 -10.31 -0.82 5.51
N LYS A 48 -11.05 -1.85 5.97
CA LYS A 48 -10.95 -3.25 5.46
C LYS A 48 -11.00 -3.36 3.93
N ARG A 49 -11.70 -2.43 3.25
CA ARG A 49 -11.81 -2.40 1.79
C ARG A 49 -10.48 -2.05 1.11
N ILE A 50 -9.69 -1.17 1.71
CA ILE A 50 -8.37 -0.78 1.23
C ILE A 50 -7.39 -1.92 1.46
N MET A 51 -7.48 -2.58 2.61
CA MET A 51 -6.69 -3.78 2.85
C MET A 51 -6.94 -4.87 1.81
N ARG A 52 -8.21 -5.14 1.50
CA ARG A 52 -8.57 -6.08 0.43
C ARG A 52 -8.05 -5.63 -0.94
N PHE A 53 -8.05 -4.34 -1.24
CA PHE A 53 -7.47 -3.80 -2.48
C PHE A 53 -5.95 -4.02 -2.52
N ILE A 54 -5.25 -3.72 -1.43
CA ILE A 54 -3.81 -3.91 -1.31
C ILE A 54 -3.43 -5.39 -1.47
N SER A 55 -4.12 -6.30 -0.78
CA SER A 55 -3.88 -7.74 -0.91
C SER A 55 -4.09 -8.27 -2.33
N LYS A 56 -5.07 -7.72 -3.07
CA LYS A 56 -5.28 -8.10 -4.48
C LYS A 56 -4.16 -7.63 -5.41
N GLN A 57 -3.41 -6.60 -5.00
CA GLN A 57 -2.36 -5.96 -5.78
C GLN A 57 -0.97 -6.28 -5.23
N GLN A 58 -0.83 -7.39 -4.50
CA GLN A 58 0.42 -7.81 -3.87
C GLN A 58 1.56 -7.96 -4.89
N SER A 59 1.30 -8.56 -6.05
CA SER A 59 2.29 -8.68 -7.13
C SER A 59 2.76 -7.33 -7.68
N LEU A 60 1.88 -6.33 -7.72
CA LEU A 60 2.24 -4.96 -8.14
C LEU A 60 3.14 -4.30 -7.09
N ILE A 61 2.83 -4.48 -5.80
CA ILE A 61 3.64 -3.95 -4.69
C ILE A 61 5.04 -4.56 -4.73
N GLU A 62 5.16 -5.87 -4.91
CA GLU A 62 6.44 -6.56 -5.06
C GLU A 62 7.24 -6.04 -6.26
N LEU A 63 6.59 -5.83 -7.41
CA LEU A 63 7.22 -5.26 -8.60
C LEU A 63 7.78 -3.85 -8.33
N TRP A 64 7.02 -3.00 -7.65
CA TRP A 64 7.46 -1.64 -7.29
C TRP A 64 8.62 -1.64 -6.29
N LEU A 65 8.60 -2.56 -5.32
CA LEU A 65 9.68 -2.71 -4.36
C LEU A 65 10.95 -3.20 -5.03
N ASN A 66 10.87 -4.16 -5.96
CA ASN A 66 12.02 -4.68 -6.69
C ASN A 66 12.61 -3.64 -7.65
N ARG A 67 11.78 -2.80 -8.28
CA ARG A 67 12.26 -1.69 -9.12
C ARG A 67 13.01 -0.60 -8.33
N SER A 68 12.69 -0.44 -7.05
CA SER A 68 13.34 0.57 -6.19
C SER A 68 14.75 0.16 -5.72
N VAL A 69 15.18 -1.09 -5.96
CA VAL A 69 16.51 -1.61 -5.55
C VAL A 69 17.54 -1.55 -6.69
N ALA A 70 17.14 -1.16 -7.90
CA ALA A 70 18.00 -1.14 -9.08
C ALA A 70 18.84 0.16 -9.25
N VAL A 71 19.22 0.84 -8.16
CA VAL A 71 20.06 2.05 -8.20
C VAL A 71 21.27 1.86 -7.30
#